data_AF-A0A163XRA7-F1
#
_entry.id   AF-A0A163XRA7-F1
#
_cell.length_a   1.000
_cell.length_b   1.000
_cell.length_c   1.000
_cell.angle_alpha   90.00
_cell.angle_beta   90.00
_cell.angle_gamma   90.00
#
_symmetry.space_group_name_H-M   'P 1'
#
loop_
_entity.id
_entity.type
_entity.pdbx_description
1 polymer ?
#
loop_
_entity_poly.entity_id
_entity_poly.type
_entity_poly.pdbx_seq_one_letter_code
_entity_poly.pdbx_strand_id
1 'polypeptide(L)' 'MVYREKQVGMALAGKQTLEAFIDYIESDSLKRKHWLTRVREAGFDQALSEYREMTTRKQMPLRI' A
#
# COMPACT_ATOMS: atom_id res chain seq x y z
N MET A 1 11.11 19.77 -18.77
CA MET A 1 11.34 19.53 -17.32
C MET A 1 10.17 18.83 -16.61
N VAL A 2 8.93 18.95 -17.08
CA VAL A 2 7.71 18.40 -16.44
C VAL A 2 7.72 16.86 -16.24
N TYR A 3 8.37 16.10 -17.11
CA TYR A 3 8.41 14.62 -17.00
C TYR A 3 9.25 14.10 -15.83
N ARG A 4 10.26 14.85 -15.38
CA ARG A 4 11.15 14.43 -14.29
C ARG A 4 10.45 14.60 -12.93
N GLU A 5 9.72 15.70 -12.76
CA GLU A 5 8.99 16.01 -11.53
C GLU A 5 7.83 15.04 -11.27
N LYS A 6 7.09 14.65 -12.32
CA LYS A 6 6.03 13.62 -12.20
C LYS A 6 6.58 12.27 -11.76
N GLN A 7 7.73 11.85 -12.27
CA GLN A 7 8.34 10.57 -11.88
C GLN A 7 8.87 10.59 -10.45
N VAL A 8 9.43 11.72 -10.00
CA VAL A 8 9.87 11.89 -8.60
C VAL A 8 8.68 11.86 -7.64
N GLY A 9 7.56 12.51 -7.99
CA GLY A 9 6.34 12.46 -7.20
C GLY A 9 5.74 11.05 -7.08
N MET A 10 5.74 10.29 -8.18
CA MET A 10 5.28 8.89 -8.17
C MET A 10 6.21 7.99 -7.34
N ALA A 11 7.53 8.17 -7.44
CA ALA A 11 8.50 7.42 -6.65
C ALA A 11 8.38 7.69 -5.15
N LEU A 12 8.13 8.94 -4.75
CA LEU A 12 7.90 9.32 -3.35
C LEU A 12 6.60 8.73 -2.80
N ALA A 13 5.51 8.77 -3.58
CA ALA A 13 4.24 8.16 -3.21
C ALA A 13 4.33 6.63 -3.08
N GLY A 14 5.09 5.99 -3.99
CA GLY A 14 5.38 4.55 -3.92
C GLY A 14 6.17 4.18 -2.65
N LYS A 15 7.20 4.96 -2.31
CA LYS A 15 7.99 4.76 -1.08
C LYS A 15 7.13 4.90 0.18
N GLN A 16 6.30 5.93 0.28
CA GLN A 16 5.42 6.14 1.43
C GLN A 16 4.40 5.02 1.60
N THR A 17 3.87 4.50 0.48
CA THR A 17 2.91 3.38 0.51
C THR A 17 3.58 2.09 0.99
N LEU A 18 4.84 1.85 0.57
CA LEU A 18 5.63 0.72 1.03
C LEU A 18 5.93 0.80 2.53
N GLU A 19 6.38 1.95 3.02
CA GLU A 19 6.65 2.16 4.45
C GLU A 19 5.39 1.93 5.29
N ALA A 20 4.25 2.53 4.89
CA ALA A 20 2.97 2.32 5.57
C ALA A 20 2.49 0.86 5.53
N PHE A 21 2.77 0.14 4.44
CA PHE A 21 2.48 -1.29 4.32
C PHE A 21 3.31 -2.11 5.31
N ILE A 22 4.62 -1.84 5.42
CA ILE A 22 5.52 -2.50 6.37
C ILE A 22 5.04 -2.26 7.80
N ASP A 23 4.82 -0.99 8.18
CA ASP A 23 4.33 -0.65 9.52
C ASP A 23 2.99 -1.35 9.83
N TYR A 24 2.10 -1.44 8.85
CA TYR A 24 0.81 -2.10 9.00
C TYR A 24 0.93 -3.60 9.27
N ILE A 25 1.80 -4.31 8.53
CA ILE A 25 2.03 -5.75 8.75
C ILE A 25 2.87 -6.01 10.01
N GLU A 26 3.70 -5.07 10.44
CA GLU A 26 4.48 -5.21 11.66
C GLU A 26 3.62 -4.99 12.91
N SER A 27 2.60 -4.13 12.82
CA SER A 27 1.69 -3.79 13.93
C SER A 27 0.90 -4.96 14.52
N ASP A 28 0.70 -6.05 13.77
CA ASP A 28 -0.17 -7.16 14.16
C ASP A 28 0.25 -8.46 13.45
N SER A 29 0.41 -9.54 14.20
CA SER A 29 0.87 -10.84 13.69
C SER A 29 -0.13 -11.52 12.75
N LEU A 30 -1.44 -11.31 12.94
CA LEU A 30 -2.49 -11.80 12.04
C LEU A 30 -2.47 -11.03 10.72
N LYS A 31 -2.33 -9.69 10.77
CA LYS A 31 -2.14 -8.88 9.56
C LYS A 31 -0.90 -9.33 8.80
N ARG A 32 0.21 -9.55 9.51
CA ARG A 32 1.46 -10.05 8.93
C ARG A 32 1.25 -11.35 8.18
N LYS A 33 0.67 -12.35 8.84
CA LYS A 33 0.43 -13.65 8.24
C LYS A 33 -0.46 -13.54 7.00
N HIS A 34 -1.54 -12.75 7.09
CA HIS A 34 -2.45 -12.55 5.96
C HIS A 34 -1.74 -11.92 4.75
N TRP A 35 -1.05 -10.81 4.96
CA TRP A 35 -0.40 -10.07 3.86
C TRP A 35 0.83 -10.77 3.29
N LEU A 36 1.61 -11.48 4.11
CA LEU A 36 2.71 -12.30 3.60
C LEU A 36 2.20 -13.50 2.78
N THR A 37 1.10 -14.14 3.20
CA THR A 37 0.43 -15.16 2.38
C THR A 37 -0.06 -14.56 1.07
N ARG A 38 -0.67 -13.37 1.10
CA ARG A 38 -1.16 -12.70 -0.11
C ARG A 38 -0.02 -12.36 -1.08
N VAL A 39 1.12 -11.86 -0.57
CA VAL A 39 2.33 -11.63 -1.36
C VAL A 39 2.83 -12.93 -2.01
N ARG A 40 2.79 -14.04 -1.28
CA ARG A 40 3.19 -15.36 -1.79
C ARG A 40 2.25 -15.87 -2.90
N GLU A 41 0.96 -15.60 -2.80
CA GLU A 41 -0.05 -16.09 -3.74
C GLU A 41 -0.20 -15.21 -4.99
N ALA A 42 -0.18 -13.90 -4.82
CA ALA A 42 -0.53 -12.92 -5.86
C ALA A 42 0.65 -12.05 -6.32
N GLY A 43 1.79 -12.13 -5.62
CA GLY A 43 2.94 -11.26 -5.86
C GLY A 43 2.88 -9.96 -5.06
N PHE A 44 4.05 -9.32 -4.93
CA PHE A 44 4.24 -8.13 -4.11
C PHE A 44 3.42 -6.93 -4.61
N ASP A 45 3.49 -6.63 -5.92
CA ASP A 45 2.80 -5.47 -6.50
C ASP A 45 1.27 -5.56 -6.35
N GLN A 46 0.71 -6.74 -6.55
CA GLN A 46 -0.72 -6.98 -6.41
C GLN A 46 -1.18 -6.81 -4.95
N ALA A 47 -0.43 -7.37 -4.00
CA ALA A 47 -0.72 -7.19 -2.57
C ALA A 47 -0.61 -5.72 -2.14
N LEU A 48 0.40 -4.99 -2.64
CA LEU A 48 0.55 -3.56 -2.32
C LEU A 48 -0.60 -2.72 -2.90
N SER A 49 -1.07 -3.05 -4.11
CA SER A 49 -2.25 -2.42 -4.71
C SER A 49 -3.52 -2.67 -3.87
N GLU A 50 -3.75 -3.91 -3.44
CA GLU A 50 -4.89 -4.27 -2.59
C GLU A 50 -4.86 -3.52 -1.24
N TYR A 51 -3.68 -3.39 -0.63
CA TYR A 51 -3.50 -2.61 0.59
C TYR A 51 -3.84 -1.12 0.36
N ARG A 52 -3.38 -0.55 -0.75
CA ARG A 52 -3.66 0.85 -1.11
C ARG A 52 -5.16 1.08 -1.33
N GLU A 53 -5.85 0.15 -1.96
CA GLU A 53 -7.31 0.23 -2.10
C GLU A 53 -8.03 0.16 -0.74
N MET A 54 -7.63 -0.79 0.13
CA MET A 54 -8.21 -0.95 1.46
C MET A 54 -8.06 0.33 2.29
N THR A 55 -6.88 0.93 2.28
CA THR A 55 -6.59 2.17 3.03
C THR A 55 -7.29 3.40 2.45
N THR A 56 -7.45 3.45 1.13
CA THR A 56 -8.23 4.51 0.46
C THR A 56 -9.71 4.42 0.81
N ARG A 57 -10.29 3.20 0.82
CA ARG A 57 -11.69 2.98 1.23
C ARG A 57 -11.93 3.33 2.70
N LYS A 58 -10.97 3.06 3.59
CA LYS A 58 -11.07 3.45 5.01
C LYS A 58 -11.03 4.98 5.23
N GLN A 59 -10.42 5.74 4.33
CA GLN A 59 -10.33 7.21 4.45
C GLN A 59 -11.55 7.95 3.90
N MET A 60 -12.43 7.29 3.14
CA MET A 60 -13.71 7.88 2.72
C MET A 60 -14.78 7.58 3.77
N PRO A 61 -15.15 8.52 4.65
CA PRO A 61 -16.39 8.39 5.39
C PRO A 61 -17.53 8.37 4.36
N LEU A 62 -18.43 7.39 4.50
CA LEU A 62 -19.71 7.40 3.80
C LEU A 62 -20.36 8.77 4.06
N ARG A 63 -20.34 9.65 3.05
CA ARG A 63 -21.18 10.84 3.03
C ARG A 63 -22.60 10.36 2.76
N ILE A 64 -23.34 10.12 3.84
CA ILE A 64 -24.80 10.01 3.84
C ILE A 64 -25.36 11.42 3.98
#